data_AF-A0A923YV90-F1
#
_entry.id   AF-A0A923YV90-F1
#
_cell.length_a   1.000
_cell.length_b   1.000
_cell.length_c   1.000
_cell.angle_alpha   90.00
_cell.angle_beta   90.00
_cell.angle_gamma   90.00
#
_symmetry.space_group_name_H-M   'P 1'
#
loop_
_entity.id
_entity.type
_entity.pdbx_description
1 polymer ?
#
loop_
_entity_poly.entity_id
_entity_poly.type
_entity_poly.pdbx_seq_one_letter_code
_entity_poly.pdbx_strand_id
1 'polypeptide(L)'
;MPADFDAAGMTGDDLVVAACLGAAAQGDTSALFDLGVVYSTGSHGVPSDLVEAHKWFNLAAVGGHEEAGFCRADISDEMTAREIAEAQRRAREWIAASRRAA
;
A
#
# COMPACT_ATOMS: atom_id res chain seq x y z
N MET A 1 -26.53 -22.15 -15.63
CA MET A 1 -25.82 -22.75 -14.49
C MET A 1 -24.58 -23.45 -15.03
N PRO A 2 -23.36 -23.30 -14.48
CA PRO A 2 -22.87 -22.38 -13.43
C PRO A 2 -21.56 -21.61 -13.77
N ALA A 3 -21.28 -20.61 -12.91
CA ALA A 3 -19.98 -20.03 -12.51
C ALA A 3 -19.12 -19.29 -13.55
N ASP A 4 -19.48 -18.02 -13.71
CA ASP A 4 -18.62 -16.84 -13.81
C ASP A 4 -17.36 -17.00 -12.92
N PHE A 5 -16.26 -17.48 -13.51
CA PHE A 5 -14.91 -17.28 -12.98
C PHE A 5 -14.35 -16.09 -13.74
N ASP A 6 -14.67 -14.89 -13.26
CA ASP A 6 -13.98 -13.67 -13.66
C ASP A 6 -12.51 -13.80 -13.24
N ALA A 7 -11.70 -14.29 -14.17
CA ALA A 7 -10.26 -14.41 -14.07
C ALA A 7 -9.57 -13.08 -14.42
N ALA A 8 -10.14 -11.96 -13.97
CA ALA A 8 -9.56 -10.64 -14.09
C ALA A 8 -8.97 -10.23 -12.73
N GLY A 9 -7.66 -10.00 -12.68
CA GLY A 9 -7.04 -9.29 -11.56
C GLY A 9 -6.19 -10.10 -10.60
N MET A 10 -5.48 -11.14 -11.05
CA MET A 10 -4.18 -11.44 -10.43
C MET A 10 -3.14 -10.52 -11.08
N THR A 11 -3.19 -9.24 -10.73
CA THR A 11 -2.17 -8.28 -11.08
C THR A 11 -0.89 -8.66 -10.35
N GLY A 12 0.29 -8.51 -10.96
CA GLY A 12 1.58 -8.75 -10.28
C GLY A 12 1.73 -7.97 -8.97
N ASP A 13 0.93 -6.91 -8.86
CA ASP A 13 0.63 -6.13 -7.67
C ASP A 13 0.16 -6.96 -6.45
N ASP A 14 -0.79 -7.88 -6.60
CA ASP A 14 -1.33 -8.68 -5.49
C ASP A 14 -0.27 -9.59 -4.86
N LEU A 15 0.69 -10.08 -5.67
CA LEU A 15 1.76 -10.95 -5.20
C LEU A 15 2.80 -10.16 -4.38
N VAL A 16 3.19 -8.97 -4.83
CA VAL A 16 4.13 -8.11 -4.11
C VAL A 16 3.50 -7.51 -2.86
N VAL A 17 2.21 -7.16 -2.94
CA VAL A 17 1.41 -6.74 -1.80
C VAL A 17 1.34 -7.87 -0.78
N ALA A 18 0.92 -9.09 -1.16
CA ALA A 18 0.83 -10.22 -0.24
C ALA A 18 2.17 -10.56 0.44
N ALA A 19 3.29 -10.49 -0.29
CA ALA A 19 4.62 -10.71 0.29
C ALA A 19 4.97 -9.64 1.34
N CYS A 20 4.73 -8.36 1.04
CA CYS A 20 4.98 -7.26 1.98
C CYS A 20 4.03 -7.29 3.18
N LEU A 21 2.78 -7.74 3.00
CA LEU A 21 1.83 -7.96 4.09
C LEU A 21 2.31 -9.05 5.06
N GLY A 22 2.87 -10.15 4.53
CA GLY A 22 3.51 -11.18 5.34
C GLY A 22 4.72 -10.67 6.11
N ALA A 23 5.54 -9.83 5.48
CA ALA A 23 6.70 -9.20 6.12
C ALA A 23 6.29 -8.20 7.22
N ALA A 24 5.27 -7.38 6.95
CA ALA A 24 4.70 -6.44 7.92
C ALA A 24 4.12 -7.15 9.15
N ALA A 25 3.50 -8.32 8.96
CA ALA A 25 3.01 -9.15 10.07
C ALA A 25 4.15 -9.70 10.95
N GLN A 26 5.37 -9.84 10.39
CA GLN A 26 6.57 -10.18 11.15
C GLN A 26 7.26 -8.96 11.78
N GLY A 27 6.65 -7.77 11.67
CA GLY A 27 7.19 -6.51 12.19
C GLY A 27 8.15 -5.82 11.23
N ASP A 28 8.25 -6.28 9.99
CA ASP A 28 9.10 -5.65 8.98
C ASP A 28 8.36 -4.50 8.29
N THR A 29 8.50 -3.31 8.87
CA THR A 29 7.96 -2.07 8.30
C THR A 29 8.67 -1.61 7.04
N SER A 30 9.90 -2.08 6.79
CA SER A 30 10.67 -1.72 5.60
C SER A 30 10.01 -2.27 4.34
N ALA A 31 9.44 -3.48 4.39
CA ALA A 31 8.68 -4.04 3.28
C ALA A 31 7.48 -3.16 2.87
N LEU A 32 6.79 -2.52 3.82
CA LEU A 32 5.70 -1.58 3.51
C LEU A 32 6.23 -0.30 2.84
N PHE A 33 7.44 0.14 3.21
CA PHE A 33 8.08 1.29 2.58
C PHE A 33 8.49 0.97 1.13
N ASP A 34 9.15 -0.17 0.90
CA ASP A 34 9.52 -0.63 -0.44
C ASP A 34 8.29 -0.75 -1.35
N LEU A 35 7.18 -1.26 -0.82
CA LEU A 35 5.93 -1.33 -1.56
C LEU A 35 5.43 0.07 -1.97
N GLY A 36 5.48 1.04 -1.05
CA GLY A 36 5.19 2.45 -1.37
C GLY A 36 6.06 3.00 -2.51
N VAL A 37 7.35 2.65 -2.52
CA VAL A 37 8.29 3.04 -3.60
C VAL A 37 7.93 2.36 -4.92
N VAL A 38 7.54 1.08 -4.90
CA VAL A 38 7.12 0.35 -6.11
C VAL A 38 5.91 1.02 -6.75
N TYR A 39 4.89 1.39 -5.97
CA TYR A 39 3.74 2.13 -6.49
C TYR A 39 4.07 3.56 -6.90
N SER A 40 4.97 4.24 -6.20
CA SER A 40 5.39 5.59 -6.58
C SER A 40 6.15 5.60 -7.90
N THR A 41 6.98 4.58 -8.16
CA THR A 41 7.81 4.48 -9.36
C THR A 41 7.13 3.72 -10.51
N GLY A 42 6.12 2.90 -10.21
CA GLY A 42 5.50 2.00 -11.19
C GLY A 42 6.44 0.88 -11.64
N SER A 43 7.08 0.20 -10.69
CA SER A 43 8.09 -0.84 -10.94
C SER A 43 7.48 -2.26 -10.90
N HIS A 44 8.19 -3.27 -11.43
CA HIS A 44 7.76 -4.69 -11.40
C HIS A 44 6.43 -5.00 -12.13
N GLY A 45 6.03 -4.15 -13.09
CA GLY A 45 4.76 -4.31 -13.82
C GLY A 45 3.54 -3.76 -13.06
N VAL A 46 3.78 -3.05 -11.95
CA VAL A 46 2.76 -2.28 -11.24
C VAL A 46 2.68 -0.89 -11.88
N PRO A 47 1.48 -0.37 -12.21
CA PRO A 47 1.35 1.01 -12.66
C PRO A 47 1.64 1.99 -11.52
N SER A 48 2.17 3.16 -11.86
CA SER A 48 2.42 4.22 -10.89
C SER A 48 1.09 4.69 -10.28
N ASP A 49 0.92 4.56 -8.96
CA ASP A 49 -0.30 4.95 -8.25
C ASP A 49 0.05 5.64 -6.93
N LEU A 50 -0.11 6.96 -6.90
CA LEU A 50 0.23 7.78 -5.74
C LEU A 50 -0.71 7.50 -4.55
N VAL A 51 -1.95 7.07 -4.80
CA VAL A 51 -2.94 6.77 -3.76
C VAL A 51 -2.51 5.52 -2.98
N GLU A 52 -2.12 4.45 -3.68
CA GLU A 52 -1.57 3.27 -3.03
C GLU A 52 -0.20 3.55 -2.41
N ALA A 53 0.70 4.26 -3.10
CA ALA A 53 2.00 4.64 -2.53
C ALA A 53 1.85 5.37 -1.19
N HIS A 54 0.98 6.37 -1.13
CA HIS A 54 0.69 7.13 0.09
C HIS A 54 0.11 6.25 1.20
N LYS A 55 -0.76 5.31 0.87
CA LYS A 55 -1.29 4.35 1.84
C LYS A 55 -0.16 3.50 2.44
N TRP A 56 0.73 2.94 1.62
CA TRP A 56 1.83 2.08 2.09
C TRP A 56 2.87 2.85 2.91
N PHE A 57 3.23 4.06 2.49
CA PHE A 57 4.10 4.93 3.29
C PHE A 57 3.45 5.35 4.61
N ASN A 58 2.13 5.57 4.63
CA ASN A 58 1.42 5.84 5.88
C ASN A 58 1.50 4.64 6.84
N LEU A 59 1.28 3.43 6.33
CA LEU A 59 1.38 2.20 7.12
C LEU A 59 2.80 1.98 7.67
N ALA A 60 3.82 2.16 6.84
CA ALA A 60 5.21 2.07 7.25
C ALA A 60 5.56 3.11 8.33
N ALA A 61 5.09 4.35 8.16
CA ALA A 61 5.29 5.42 9.16
C ALA A 61 4.59 5.10 10.49
N VAL A 62 3.37 4.55 10.46
CA VAL A 62 2.62 4.12 11.65
C VAL A 62 3.31 2.97 12.37
N GLY A 63 3.98 2.07 11.64
CA GLY A 63 4.75 0.99 12.24
C GLY A 63 6.14 1.39 12.75
N GLY A 64 6.56 2.65 12.57
CA GLY A 64 7.82 3.18 13.12
C GLY A 64 8.92 3.49 12.08
N HIS A 65 8.62 3.43 10.78
CA HIS A 65 9.59 3.78 9.73
C HIS A 65 9.61 5.30 9.50
N GLU A 66 10.60 6.00 10.06
CA GLU A 66 10.69 7.47 10.03
C GLU A 66 10.79 8.03 8.59
N GLU A 67 11.56 7.39 7.71
CA GLU A 67 11.69 7.79 6.30
C GLU A 67 10.37 7.70 5.52
N ALA A 68 9.45 6.82 5.95
CA ALA A 68 8.17 6.68 5.27
C ALA A 68 7.30 7.93 5.45
N GLY A 69 7.45 8.65 6.57
CA GLY A 69 6.78 9.92 6.79
C GLY A 69 7.21 11.01 5.80
N PHE A 70 8.49 11.03 5.45
CA PHE A 70 9.03 11.97 4.47
C PHE A 70 8.52 11.65 3.06
N CYS A 71 8.65 10.40 2.61
CA CYS A 71 8.15 9.98 1.30
C CYS A 71 6.64 10.18 1.17
N ARG A 72 5.87 9.93 2.24
CA ARG A 72 4.43 10.23 2.26
C ARG A 72 4.15 11.71 2.02
N ALA A 73 4.89 12.59 2.69
CA ALA A 73 4.69 14.03 2.58
C ALA A 73 5.09 14.56 1.20
N ASP A 74 6.18 14.03 0.63
CA ASP A 74 6.67 14.36 -0.71
C ASP A 74 5.60 14.06 -1.77
N ILE A 75 5.12 12.82 -1.85
CA ILE A 75 4.06 12.47 -2.81
C ILE A 75 2.70 13.14 -2.51
N SER A 76 2.46 13.54 -1.26
CA SER A 76 1.22 14.28 -0.91
C SER A 76 1.15 15.64 -1.59
N ASP A 77 2.29 16.25 -1.93
CA ASP A 77 2.35 17.54 -2.62
C ASP A 77 1.84 17.42 -4.06
N GLU A 78 2.04 16.27 -4.69
CA GLU A 78 1.58 15.96 -6.06
C GLU A 78 0.12 15.47 -6.11
N MET A 79 -0.45 15.08 -4.97
CA MET A 79 -1.80 14.53 -4.87
C MET A 79 -2.86 15.59 -4.58
N THR A 80 -4.09 15.34 -5.05
CA THR A 80 -5.23 16.16 -4.64
C THR A 80 -5.72 15.77 -3.25
N ALA A 81 -6.39 16.70 -2.56
CA ALA A 81 -7.02 16.43 -1.26
C ALA A 81 -7.99 15.23 -1.31
N ARG A 82 -8.63 14.98 -2.45
CA ARG A 82 -9.54 13.85 -2.64
C ARG A 82 -8.79 12.52 -2.68
N GLU A 83 -7.65 12.48 -3.36
CA GLU A 83 -6.76 11.32 -3.43
C GLU A 83 -6.11 11.03 -2.08
N ILE A 84 -5.61 12.06 -1.39
CA ILE A 84 -5.06 11.91 -0.04
C ILE A 84 -6.12 11.36 0.92
N ALA A 85 -7.33 11.88 0.86
CA ALA A 85 -8.43 11.38 1.67
C ALA A 85 -8.72 9.90 1.35
N GLU A 86 -8.70 9.50 0.09
CA GLU A 86 -8.87 8.10 -0.31
C GLU A 86 -7.75 7.20 0.20
N ALA A 87 -6.48 7.59 0.02
CA ALA A 87 -5.32 6.86 0.51
C ALA A 87 -5.38 6.66 2.03
N GLN A 88 -5.71 7.72 2.78
CA GLN A 88 -5.88 7.66 4.23
C GLN A 88 -7.04 6.74 4.62
N ARG A 89 -8.15 6.75 3.86
CA ARG A 89 -9.28 5.84 4.10
C ARG A 89 -8.89 4.38 3.91
N ARG A 90 -8.18 4.06 2.83
CA ARG A 90 -7.69 2.70 2.58
C ARG A 90 -6.67 2.27 3.62
N ALA A 91 -5.77 3.16 4.06
CA ALA A 91 -4.78 2.87 5.09
C ALA A 91 -5.43 2.55 6.44
N ARG A 92 -6.38 3.36 6.90
CA ARG A 92 -7.10 3.10 8.16
C ARG A 92 -7.91 1.80 8.10
N GLU A 93 -8.52 1.50 6.96
CA GLU A 93 -9.29 0.26 6.76
C GLU A 93 -8.36 -0.95 6.80
N TRP A 94 -7.18 -0.83 6.19
CA TRP A 94 -6.15 -1.85 6.28
C TRP A 94 -5.66 -2.05 7.72
N ILE A 95 -5.34 -0.99 8.47
CA ILE A 95 -4.95 -1.11 9.89
C ILE A 95 -6.07 -1.78 10.69
N ALA A 96 -7.33 -1.42 10.45
CA ALA A 96 -8.47 -2.02 11.13
C ALA A 96 -8.67 -3.50 10.78
N ALA A 97 -8.41 -3.90 9.54
CA ALA A 97 -8.46 -5.30 9.09
C ALA A 97 -7.27 -6.12 9.61
N SER A 98 -6.07 -5.56 9.55
CA SER A 98 -4.81 -6.18 9.98
C SER A 98 -4.78 -6.36 11.50
N ARG A 99 -5.33 -5.41 12.26
CA ARG A 99 -5.54 -5.53 13.73
C ARG A 99 -6.60 -6.58 14.11
N ARG A 100 -7.46 -6.99 13.18
CA ARG A 100 -8.44 -8.06 13.39
C ARG A 100 -7.88 -9.45 13.11
N ALA A 101 -6.71 -9.54 12.50
CA ALA A 101 -6.01 -10.78 12.21
C ALA A 101 -4.93 -11.13 13.26
N ALA A 102 -4.80 -10.34 14.32
CA ALA A 102 -3.97 -10.58 15.50
C ALA A 102 -4.84 -11.00 16.71
#